data_AF-A0A8H6IBQ8-F1
#
_entry.id   AF-A0A8H6IBQ8-F1
#
_cell.length_a   1.000
_cell.length_b   1.000
_cell.length_c   1.000
_cell.angle_alpha   90.00
_cell.angle_beta   90.00
_cell.angle_gamma   90.00
#
_symmetry.space_group_name_H-M   'P 1'
#
loop_
_entity.id
_entity.type
_entity.pdbx_description
1 polymer ?
#
loop_
_entity_poly.entity_id
_entity_poly.type
_entity_poly.pdbx_seq_one_letter_code
_entity_poly.pdbx_strand_id
1 'polypeptide(L)'
;MDLKRTKDNHPDRVLRGLLVASPCYKKLWQAGSIENFKKVWLDCLRFHYLSFRKAEVLHCDISEHNLTLLEHPDGTVTGILTDWDTANLVDTEAKDGCVRGVSAGHPSRYHRPGTPPFMALDLIHGRDRVPHPRHDLESFFYILIWAVFRYEFLHPTNGSRTKATACPHEQVAAWLGTPDQIYTAKVKLMMSLEGHDVFLCMKMERSEEWASLVRTWIEPLHILIRDARSGAGDDRRTAANVVLAQRRQGKEDGKAKLGNIEEVAGYDDATFGGRLTYFRFMRAIGMTKTLETWDDPINFKEDKAILRAEKKEKLRKLLETDASDTD
;
A
#
# COMPACT_ATOMS: atom_id res chain seq x y z
N MET A 1 -1.77 7.78 -27.54
CA MET A 1 -0.42 7.82 -26.95
C MET A 1 -0.03 6.39 -26.67
N ASP A 2 1.06 5.93 -27.28
CA ASP A 2 1.55 4.55 -27.15
C ASP A 2 2.22 4.39 -25.77
N LEU A 3 1.65 3.55 -24.90
CA LEU A 3 2.04 3.37 -23.49
C LEU A 3 2.96 2.16 -23.29
N LYS A 4 3.45 1.52 -24.35
CA LYS A 4 4.31 0.33 -24.24
C LYS A 4 5.74 0.72 -23.84
N ARG A 5 6.07 0.52 -22.57
CA ARG A 5 7.47 0.50 -22.07
C ARG A 5 8.03 -0.93 -22.17
N THR A 6 9.15 -1.08 -22.87
CA THR A 6 9.97 -2.31 -22.91
C THR A 6 11.25 -2.11 -22.09
N LYS A 7 11.94 -3.21 -21.74
CA LYS A 7 13.20 -3.19 -20.96
C LYS A 7 14.28 -2.27 -21.55
N ASP A 8 14.25 -2.06 -22.87
CA ASP A 8 15.23 -1.25 -23.60
C ASP A 8 14.91 0.26 -23.61
N ASN A 9 13.74 0.67 -23.09
CA ASN A 9 13.32 2.08 -23.01
C ASN A 9 13.48 2.70 -21.60
N HIS A 10 14.30 2.11 -20.73
CA HIS A 10 14.76 2.76 -19.50
C HIS A 10 16.21 3.24 -19.68
N PRO A 11 16.40 4.55 -19.89
CA PRO A 11 16.68 5.39 -18.72
C PRO A 11 16.05 6.81 -18.72
N ASP A 12 15.07 7.11 -19.58
CA ASP A 12 14.47 8.45 -19.55
C ASP A 12 13.30 8.51 -18.57
N ARG A 13 13.61 8.85 -17.32
CA ARG A 13 12.63 9.42 -16.39
C ARG A 13 12.13 10.73 -17.00
N VAL A 14 11.06 10.66 -17.78
CA VAL A 14 10.39 11.87 -18.26
C VAL A 14 9.73 12.56 -17.07
N LEU A 15 10.40 13.57 -16.53
CA LEU A 15 9.86 14.47 -15.51
C LEU A 15 8.73 15.28 -16.15
N ARG A 16 7.50 14.76 -16.12
CA ARG A 16 6.31 15.57 -16.39
C ARG A 16 6.00 16.33 -15.11
N GLY A 17 6.69 17.45 -14.92
CA GLY A 17 6.38 18.40 -13.85
C GLY A 17 4.94 18.87 -14.00
N LEU A 18 4.01 18.26 -13.27
CA LEU A 18 2.74 18.90 -12.99
C LEU A 18 3.11 20.10 -12.11
N LEU A 19 2.96 21.31 -12.65
CA LEU A 19 3.13 22.54 -11.89
C LEU A 19 2.11 22.54 -10.74
N VAL A 20 2.53 22.08 -9.57
CA VAL A 20 1.86 22.20 -8.26
C VAL A 20 1.95 23.67 -7.81
N ALA A 21 1.53 24.59 -8.67
CA ALA A 21 1.45 26.02 -8.41
C ALA A 21 0.00 26.52 -8.50
N SER A 22 -0.97 25.63 -8.74
CA SER A 22 -2.38 25.99 -8.68
C SER A 22 -2.81 26.08 -7.20
N PRO A 23 -3.43 27.20 -6.77
CA PRO A 23 -3.93 27.38 -5.39
C PRO A 23 -5.01 26.36 -4.99
N CYS A 24 -5.47 25.54 -5.94
CA CYS A 24 -6.46 24.49 -5.73
C CYS A 24 -5.90 23.22 -5.07
N TYR A 25 -4.57 23.01 -5.06
CA TYR A 25 -3.95 21.87 -4.39
C TYR A 25 -3.61 22.19 -2.94
N LYS A 26 -4.23 21.48 -2.00
CA LYS A 26 -3.98 21.62 -0.57
C LYS A 26 -3.51 20.29 0.04
N LYS A 27 -2.88 20.37 1.21
CA LYS A 27 -2.38 19.21 1.96
C LYS A 27 -3.50 18.53 2.73
N LEU A 28 -3.40 17.23 2.96
CA LEU A 28 -4.48 16.42 3.57
C LEU A 28 -5.04 17.01 4.89
N TRP A 29 -4.20 17.60 5.74
CA TRP A 29 -4.63 18.27 6.98
C TRP A 29 -5.45 19.55 6.78
N GLN A 30 -5.54 20.04 5.54
CA GLN A 30 -6.35 21.20 5.14
C GLN A 30 -7.72 20.78 4.58
N ALA A 31 -8.13 19.51 4.70
CA ALA A 31 -9.40 19.01 4.19
C ALA A 31 -10.64 19.73 4.77
N GLY A 32 -10.51 20.38 5.93
CA GLY A 32 -11.55 21.23 6.51
C GLY A 32 -12.67 20.48 7.24
N SER A 33 -12.89 19.20 6.94
CA SER A 33 -13.80 18.31 7.67
C SER A 33 -13.34 16.85 7.59
N ILE A 34 -13.90 15.99 8.45
CA ILE A 34 -13.61 14.55 8.43
C ILE A 34 -14.19 13.89 7.17
N GLU A 35 -15.31 14.37 6.66
CA GLU A 35 -15.94 13.89 5.43
C GLU A 35 -15.02 14.12 4.23
N ASN A 36 -14.47 15.33 4.12
CA ASN A 36 -13.52 15.67 3.06
C ASN A 36 -12.23 14.87 3.20
N PHE A 37 -11.72 14.71 4.44
CA PHE A 37 -10.55 13.86 4.70
C PHE A 37 -10.80 12.42 4.26
N LYS A 38 -11.93 11.82 4.67
CA LYS A 38 -12.33 10.46 4.28
C LYS A 38 -12.44 10.32 2.77
N LYS A 39 -13.05 11.31 2.10
CA LYS A 39 -13.17 11.33 0.64
C LYS A 39 -11.82 11.35 -0.05
N VAL A 40 -10.94 12.29 0.31
CA VAL A 40 -9.61 12.44 -0.28
C VAL A 40 -8.78 11.17 -0.06
N TRP A 41 -8.79 10.62 1.16
CA TRP A 41 -8.11 9.39 1.50
C TRP A 41 -8.62 8.20 0.65
N LEU A 42 -9.95 8.08 0.48
CA LEU A 42 -10.57 7.03 -0.34
C LEU A 42 -10.25 7.17 -1.82
N ASP A 43 -10.30 8.39 -2.37
CA ASP A 43 -9.97 8.65 -3.77
C ASP A 43 -8.52 8.23 -4.07
N CYS A 44 -7.58 8.57 -3.17
CA CYS A 44 -6.19 8.16 -3.27
C CYS A 44 -6.00 6.64 -3.16
N LEU A 45 -6.67 5.97 -2.22
CA LEU A 45 -6.60 4.51 -2.08
C LEU A 45 -7.17 3.79 -3.32
N ARG A 46 -8.25 4.32 -3.90
CA ARG A 46 -8.84 3.78 -5.14
C ARG A 46 -7.90 3.96 -6.33
N PHE A 47 -7.31 5.14 -6.46
CA PHE A 47 -6.35 5.42 -7.53
C PHE A 47 -5.09 4.55 -7.40
N HIS A 48 -4.61 4.32 -6.18
CA HIS A 48 -3.54 3.36 -5.89
C HIS A 48 -3.90 1.96 -6.39
N TYR A 49 -5.08 1.45 -6.06
CA TYR A 49 -5.54 0.14 -6.53
C TYR A 49 -5.62 0.05 -8.06
N LEU A 50 -6.14 1.09 -8.72
CA LEU A 50 -6.19 1.16 -10.19
C LEU A 50 -4.79 1.16 -10.79
N SER A 51 -3.86 1.91 -10.21
CA SER A 51 -2.46 1.97 -10.66
C SER A 51 -1.79 0.59 -10.53
N PHE A 52 -1.97 -0.08 -9.39
CA PHE A 52 -1.47 -1.44 -9.19
C PHE A 52 -2.07 -2.44 -10.18
N ARG A 53 -3.38 -2.37 -10.45
CA ARG A 53 -4.08 -3.36 -11.27
C ARG A 53 -3.99 -3.14 -12.77
N LYS A 54 -3.97 -1.90 -13.23
CA LYS A 54 -4.02 -1.53 -14.65
C LYS A 54 -2.67 -1.13 -15.19
N ALA A 55 -1.84 -0.49 -14.37
CA ALA A 55 -0.51 -0.02 -14.77
C ALA A 55 0.61 -0.92 -14.23
N GLU A 56 0.31 -1.90 -13.37
CA GLU A 56 1.31 -2.79 -12.74
C GLU A 56 2.38 -1.98 -12.00
N VAL A 57 1.94 -0.94 -11.26
CA VAL A 57 2.82 -0.04 -10.50
C VAL A 57 2.41 0.00 -9.02
N LEU A 58 3.40 -0.15 -8.13
CA LEU A 58 3.30 0.15 -6.71
C LEU A 58 3.85 1.54 -6.42
N HIS A 59 3.25 2.26 -5.47
CA HIS A 59 3.67 3.62 -5.15
C HIS A 59 4.93 3.63 -4.26
N CYS A 60 4.97 2.76 -3.25
CA CYS A 60 6.10 2.55 -2.33
C CYS A 60 6.48 3.74 -1.43
N ASP A 61 5.80 4.89 -1.56
CA ASP A 61 5.92 6.05 -0.67
C ASP A 61 4.55 6.69 -0.37
N ILE A 62 3.61 5.87 0.10
CA ILE A 62 2.33 6.38 0.60
C ILE A 62 2.59 7.16 1.90
N SER A 63 2.37 8.47 1.86
CA SER A 63 2.57 9.39 2.98
C SER A 63 1.51 10.49 2.99
N GLU A 64 1.33 11.18 4.12
CA GLU A 64 0.39 12.32 4.19
C GLU A 64 0.73 13.46 3.23
N HIS A 65 2.00 13.57 2.80
CA HIS A 65 2.45 14.62 1.90
C HIS A 65 2.07 14.36 0.45
N ASN A 66 1.88 13.08 0.12
CA ASN A 66 1.61 12.57 -1.22
C ASN A 66 0.10 12.39 -1.48
N LEU A 67 -0.72 12.40 -0.43
CA LEU A 67 -2.17 12.54 -0.49
C LEU A 67 -2.53 14.04 -0.53
N THR A 68 -2.78 14.54 -1.74
CA THR A 68 -3.17 15.94 -1.95
C THR A 68 -4.67 16.06 -2.20
N LEU A 69 -5.27 17.15 -1.76
CA LEU A 69 -6.66 17.48 -2.11
C LEU A 69 -6.69 18.55 -3.20
N LEU A 70 -7.55 18.34 -4.18
CA LEU A 70 -7.94 19.33 -5.17
C LEU A 70 -9.32 19.86 -4.77
N GLU A 71 -9.40 21.15 -4.48
CA GLU A 71 -10.68 21.84 -4.24
C GLU A 71 -11.23 22.41 -5.54
N HIS A 72 -12.48 22.07 -5.84
CA HIS A 72 -13.18 22.50 -7.05
C HIS A 72 -13.95 23.81 -6.81
N PRO A 73 -14.28 24.58 -7.88
CA PRO A 73 -15.05 25.82 -7.74
C PRO A 73 -16.43 25.66 -7.10
N ASP A 74 -17.01 24.46 -7.14
CA ASP A 74 -18.30 24.13 -6.52
C ASP A 74 -18.20 23.77 -5.02
N GLY A 75 -16.99 23.85 -4.45
CA GLY A 75 -16.71 23.51 -3.05
C GLY A 75 -16.51 22.01 -2.79
N THR A 76 -16.63 21.15 -3.81
CA THR A 76 -16.31 19.72 -3.66
C THR A 76 -14.81 19.49 -3.68
N VAL A 77 -14.36 18.37 -3.12
CA VAL A 77 -12.94 18.00 -3.08
C VAL A 77 -12.68 16.68 -3.80
N THR A 78 -11.49 16.52 -4.37
CA THR A 78 -11.00 15.26 -4.95
C THR A 78 -9.63 14.92 -4.43
N GLY A 79 -9.42 13.67 -4.03
CA GLY A 79 -8.09 13.20 -3.65
C GLY A 79 -7.22 12.89 -4.86
N ILE A 80 -5.98 13.38 -4.83
CA ILE A 80 -4.98 13.17 -5.86
C ILE A 80 -3.75 12.56 -5.20
N LEU A 81 -3.40 11.35 -5.64
CA LEU A 81 -2.19 10.66 -5.23
C LEU A 81 -1.01 11.11 -6.10
N THR A 82 -0.03 11.76 -5.47
CA THR A 82 1.10 12.44 -6.11
C THR A 82 2.43 11.78 -5.74
N ASP A 83 3.50 12.20 -6.42
CA ASP A 83 4.88 11.76 -6.17
C ASP A 83 5.13 10.26 -6.42
N TRP A 84 5.22 9.93 -7.71
CA TRP A 84 5.47 8.57 -8.19
C TRP A 84 6.96 8.29 -8.44
N ASP A 85 7.87 9.13 -7.93
CA ASP A 85 9.31 9.03 -8.21
C ASP A 85 9.96 7.81 -7.54
N THR A 86 9.33 7.29 -6.49
CA THR A 86 9.71 6.06 -5.77
C THR A 86 8.94 4.82 -6.24
N ALA A 87 8.08 4.96 -7.24
CA ALA A 87 7.20 3.89 -7.68
C ALA A 87 7.99 2.71 -8.28
N ASN A 88 7.52 1.49 -8.03
CA ASN A 88 8.14 0.27 -8.55
C ASN A 88 7.17 -0.43 -9.51
N LEU A 89 7.70 -0.95 -10.62
CA LEU A 89 6.96 -1.85 -11.49
C LEU A 89 6.70 -3.16 -10.75
N VAL A 90 5.59 -3.83 -11.04
CA VAL A 90 5.24 -5.11 -10.46
C VAL A 90 5.72 -6.22 -11.38
N ASP A 91 6.44 -7.20 -10.83
CA ASP A 91 6.71 -8.45 -11.56
C ASP A 91 5.49 -9.36 -11.49
N THR A 92 4.64 -9.33 -12.52
CA THR A 92 3.53 -10.27 -12.63
C THR A 92 3.92 -11.59 -13.30
N GLU A 93 5.16 -11.70 -13.81
CA GLU A 93 5.67 -12.86 -14.54
C GLU A 93 6.79 -13.60 -13.80
N ALA A 94 6.98 -13.28 -12.51
CA ALA A 94 7.95 -13.94 -11.66
C ALA A 94 7.73 -15.46 -11.68
N LYS A 95 8.81 -16.23 -11.88
CA LYS A 95 8.76 -17.70 -12.01
C LYS A 95 8.20 -18.43 -10.79
N ASP A 96 8.16 -17.76 -9.64
CA ASP A 96 7.60 -18.23 -8.38
C ASP A 96 6.14 -17.80 -8.15
N GLY A 97 5.55 -17.01 -9.06
CA GLY A 97 4.19 -16.50 -8.98
C GLY A 97 4.00 -15.37 -7.96
N CYS A 98 5.08 -14.85 -7.35
CA CYS A 98 5.00 -13.82 -6.31
C CYS A 98 4.85 -12.43 -6.92
N VAL A 99 3.81 -11.70 -6.50
CA VAL A 99 3.57 -10.32 -6.92
C VAL A 99 4.35 -9.35 -6.05
N ARG A 100 5.46 -8.82 -6.58
CA ARG A 100 6.36 -7.90 -5.84
C ARG A 100 6.90 -6.81 -6.76
N GLY A 101 7.36 -5.71 -6.18
CA GLY A 101 8.04 -4.67 -6.93
C GLY A 101 9.34 -5.14 -7.57
N VAL A 102 9.73 -4.55 -8.69
CA VAL A 102 11.06 -4.71 -9.28
C VAL A 102 11.72 -3.35 -9.25
N SER A 103 12.80 -3.26 -8.49
CA SER A 103 13.60 -2.04 -8.50
C SER A 103 14.52 -2.05 -9.72
N ALA A 104 14.57 -0.94 -10.47
CA ALA A 104 15.46 -0.75 -11.61
C ALA A 104 16.95 -0.60 -11.22
N GLY A 105 17.27 -0.69 -9.92
CA GLY A 105 18.63 -0.60 -9.39
C GLY A 105 18.81 -1.53 -8.20
N HIS A 106 20.06 -1.89 -7.88
CA HIS A 106 20.37 -2.75 -6.75
C HIS A 106 19.82 -2.12 -5.46
N PRO A 107 18.96 -2.81 -4.69
CA PRO A 107 18.44 -2.28 -3.44
C PRO A 107 19.59 -2.19 -2.46
N SER A 108 20.18 -0.99 -2.35
CA SER A 108 21.05 -0.66 -1.23
C SER A 108 20.23 -0.81 0.04
N ARG A 109 20.80 -1.49 1.06
CA ARG A 109 20.21 -1.58 2.41
C ARG A 109 19.87 -0.21 3.02
N TYR A 110 20.42 0.86 2.45
CA TYR A 110 20.28 2.25 2.86
C TYR A 110 19.24 3.05 2.05
N HIS A 111 18.66 2.47 1.00
CA HIS A 111 17.66 3.11 0.16
C HIS A 111 16.37 2.30 0.17
N ARG A 112 15.74 2.20 1.36
CA ARG A 112 14.39 1.65 1.46
C ARG A 112 13.42 2.77 1.08
N PRO A 113 12.65 2.63 -0.02
CA PRO A 113 11.64 3.62 -0.36
C PRO A 113 10.59 3.70 0.76
N GLY A 114 10.09 4.91 0.99
CA GLY A 114 9.02 5.18 1.95
C GLY A 114 9.39 6.19 3.03
N THR A 115 8.39 6.96 3.43
CA THR A 115 8.47 7.93 4.52
C THR A 115 8.38 7.20 5.87
N PRO A 116 9.40 7.24 6.76
CA PRO A 116 9.50 6.33 7.92
C PRO A 116 8.28 6.25 8.85
N PRO A 117 7.59 7.36 9.20
CA PRO A 117 6.35 7.30 9.98
C PRO A 117 5.23 6.47 9.34
N PHE A 118 5.20 6.36 8.00
CA PHE A 118 4.15 5.65 7.26
C PHE A 118 4.63 4.32 6.67
N MET A 119 5.93 4.01 6.74
CA MET A 119 6.48 2.77 6.21
C MET A 119 5.91 1.53 6.92
N ALA A 120 5.63 0.46 6.17
CA ALA A 120 5.13 -0.81 6.70
C ALA A 120 6.14 -1.50 7.62
N LEU A 121 5.68 -2.24 8.63
CA LEU A 121 6.53 -2.91 9.63
C LEU A 121 7.60 -3.82 9.02
N ASP A 122 7.23 -4.61 8.00
CA ASP A 122 8.17 -5.54 7.37
C ASP A 122 9.29 -4.83 6.60
N LEU A 123 8.99 -3.64 6.06
CA LEU A 123 9.97 -2.78 5.41
C LEU A 123 10.86 -2.06 6.42
N ILE A 124 10.34 -1.63 7.57
CA ILE A 124 11.14 -1.01 8.64
C ILE A 124 12.09 -2.04 9.28
N HIS A 125 11.58 -3.23 9.58
CA HIS A 125 12.40 -4.31 10.14
C HIS A 125 13.46 -4.83 9.16
N GLY A 126 13.16 -4.74 7.85
CA GLY A 126 13.98 -5.33 6.80
C GLY A 126 13.70 -6.82 6.59
N ARG A 127 12.53 -7.30 7.04
CA ARG A 127 12.02 -8.65 6.74
C ARG A 127 11.79 -8.78 5.25
N ASP A 128 11.18 -7.76 4.65
CA ASP A 128 11.00 -7.69 3.21
C ASP A 128 12.00 -6.70 2.63
N ARG A 129 12.70 -7.13 1.57
CA ARG A 129 13.63 -6.27 0.81
C ARG A 129 12.99 -5.63 -0.41
N VAL A 130 11.82 -6.13 -0.77
CA VAL A 130 11.08 -5.74 -1.98
C VAL A 130 9.67 -5.35 -1.56
N PRO A 131 9.12 -4.24 -2.08
CA PRO A 131 7.79 -3.80 -1.74
C PRO A 131 6.72 -4.74 -2.32
N HIS A 132 5.67 -4.96 -1.53
CA HIS A 132 4.47 -5.71 -1.87
C HIS A 132 3.25 -4.79 -1.83
N PRO A 133 2.15 -5.12 -2.54
CA PRO A 133 0.93 -4.31 -2.53
C PRO A 133 0.37 -4.06 -1.12
N ARG A 134 0.50 -5.04 -0.22
CA ARG A 134 0.09 -4.90 1.18
C ARG A 134 0.86 -3.84 1.98
N HIS A 135 2.09 -3.51 1.57
CA HIS A 135 2.88 -2.49 2.28
C HIS A 135 2.27 -1.11 2.10
N ASP A 136 1.87 -0.76 0.87
CA ASP A 136 1.17 0.51 0.60
C ASP A 136 -0.16 0.58 1.36
N LEU A 137 -0.91 -0.55 1.46
CA LEU A 137 -2.15 -0.61 2.26
C LEU A 137 -1.89 -0.35 3.75
N GLU A 138 -0.81 -0.90 4.30
CA GLU A 138 -0.42 -0.65 5.70
C GLU A 138 0.00 0.81 5.92
N SER A 139 0.66 1.42 4.94
CA SER A 139 0.95 2.86 4.96
C SER A 139 -0.30 3.72 4.96
N PHE A 140 -1.31 3.38 4.15
CA PHE A 140 -2.63 4.03 4.18
C PHE A 140 -3.28 3.95 5.58
N PHE A 141 -3.16 2.82 6.26
CA PHE A 141 -3.64 2.65 7.64
C PHE A 141 -2.89 3.57 8.62
N TYR A 142 -1.56 3.66 8.52
CA TYR A 142 -0.78 4.55 9.39
C TYR A 142 -1.09 6.03 9.22
N ILE A 143 -1.49 6.47 8.02
CA ILE A 143 -1.97 7.84 7.79
C ILE A 143 -3.24 8.13 8.60
N LEU A 144 -4.17 7.16 8.75
CA LEU A 144 -5.39 7.37 9.54
C LEU A 144 -5.06 7.66 11.02
N ILE A 145 -4.15 6.87 11.59
CA ILE A 145 -3.68 7.04 12.98
C ILE A 145 -2.98 8.38 13.15
N TRP A 146 -2.08 8.71 12.22
CA TRP A 146 -1.35 9.97 12.21
C TRP A 146 -2.31 11.17 12.17
N ALA A 147 -3.32 11.12 11.29
CA ALA A 147 -4.32 12.18 11.15
C ALA A 147 -5.11 12.42 12.44
N VAL A 148 -5.55 11.36 13.13
CA VAL A 148 -6.32 11.51 14.39
C VAL A 148 -5.56 12.35 15.43
N PHE A 149 -4.26 12.10 15.60
CA PHE A 149 -3.44 12.80 16.59
C PHE A 149 -2.90 14.16 16.13
N ARG A 150 -2.77 14.37 14.82
CA ARG A 150 -2.08 15.54 14.29
C ARG A 150 -3.02 16.57 13.69
N TYR A 151 -4.18 16.17 13.19
CA TYR A 151 -5.03 17.07 12.40
C TYR A 151 -6.09 17.71 13.26
N GLU A 152 -6.15 19.04 13.19
CA GLU A 152 -7.19 19.83 13.80
C GLU A 152 -8.04 20.45 12.68
N PHE A 153 -9.17 19.79 12.39
CA PHE A 153 -10.21 20.36 11.56
C PHE A 153 -11.06 21.28 12.43
N LEU A 154 -11.27 22.50 11.97
CA LEU A 154 -11.91 23.51 12.79
C LEU A 154 -13.42 23.31 12.80
N HIS A 155 -14.03 23.60 13.94
CA HIS A 155 -15.45 23.88 13.99
C HIS A 155 -15.71 25.24 13.29
N PRO A 156 -16.77 25.38 12.46
CA PRO A 156 -17.06 26.60 11.69
C PRO A 156 -17.15 27.90 12.49
N THR A 157 -17.30 27.84 13.82
CA THR A 157 -17.55 28.99 14.69
C THR A 157 -16.31 29.80 15.05
N ASN A 158 -15.09 29.28 14.86
CA ASN A 158 -13.90 29.85 15.50
C ASN A 158 -12.80 30.37 14.56
N GLY A 159 -13.11 30.70 13.30
CA GLY A 159 -12.37 31.63 12.42
C GLY A 159 -10.85 31.48 12.19
N SER A 160 -10.18 30.52 12.83
CA SER A 160 -8.74 30.25 12.69
C SER A 160 -8.49 29.31 11.50
N ARG A 161 -7.24 29.05 11.15
CA ARG A 161 -6.84 28.17 10.03
C ARG A 161 -6.60 26.73 10.51
N THR A 162 -6.89 25.74 9.67
CA THR A 162 -6.54 24.33 9.91
C THR A 162 -5.03 24.22 10.06
N LYS A 163 -4.57 23.61 11.15
CA LYS A 163 -3.14 23.40 11.42
C LYS A 163 -2.92 21.97 11.87
N ALA A 164 -1.80 21.39 11.42
CA ALA A 164 -1.26 20.23 12.09
C ALA A 164 -0.72 20.68 13.46
N THR A 165 -0.94 19.88 14.51
CA THR A 165 -0.39 20.17 15.84
C THR A 165 1.14 20.30 15.75
N ALA A 166 1.71 21.34 16.38
CA ALA A 166 3.15 21.59 16.27
C ALA A 166 3.96 20.47 16.95
N CYS A 167 3.57 20.09 18.17
CA CYS A 167 4.17 18.97 18.90
C CYS A 167 3.45 17.65 18.56
N PRO A 168 4.18 16.57 18.24
CA PRO A 168 3.58 15.25 18.08
C PRO A 168 2.95 14.77 19.39
N HIS A 169 1.78 14.16 19.30
CA HIS A 169 1.17 13.47 20.44
C HIS A 169 2.07 12.33 20.92
N GLU A 170 2.14 12.08 22.23
CA GLU A 170 3.04 11.08 22.83
C GLU A 170 2.93 9.69 22.17
N GLN A 171 1.70 9.31 21.79
CA GLN A 171 1.39 8.01 21.16
C GLN A 171 2.01 7.84 19.76
N VAL A 172 2.36 8.93 19.07
CA VAL A 172 3.00 8.91 17.75
C VAL A 172 4.34 9.63 17.71
N ALA A 173 4.81 10.20 18.83
CA ALA A 173 6.08 10.93 18.89
C ALA A 173 7.26 10.05 18.48
N ALA A 174 7.27 8.79 18.90
CA ALA A 174 8.29 7.82 18.53
C ALA A 174 8.35 7.50 17.03
N TRP A 175 7.30 7.84 16.25
CA TRP A 175 7.26 7.60 14.81
C TRP A 175 8.14 8.59 14.03
N LEU A 176 8.58 9.67 14.67
CA LEU A 176 9.57 10.61 14.14
C LEU A 176 11.01 10.28 14.58
N GLY A 177 11.20 9.16 15.27
CA GLY A 177 12.47 8.71 15.81
C GLY A 177 13.32 7.91 14.82
N THR A 178 14.26 7.13 15.36
CA THR A 178 15.06 6.17 14.59
C THR A 178 14.20 5.00 14.08
N PRO A 179 14.62 4.28 13.02
CA PRO A 179 13.89 3.11 12.53
C PRO A 179 13.51 2.10 13.63
N ASP A 180 14.38 1.88 14.61
CA ASP A 180 14.12 0.98 15.74
C ASP A 180 13.03 1.51 16.69
N GLN A 181 13.01 2.82 16.94
CA GLN A 181 11.97 3.48 17.73
C GLN A 181 10.61 3.39 17.02
N ILE A 182 10.58 3.66 15.71
CA ILE A 182 9.38 3.56 14.88
C ILE A 182 8.87 2.11 14.88
N TYR A 183 9.75 1.14 14.61
CA TYR A 183 9.42 -0.27 14.61
C TYR A 183 8.83 -0.70 15.96
N THR A 184 9.51 -0.38 17.05
CA THR A 184 9.07 -0.74 18.41
C THR A 184 7.70 -0.16 18.73
N ALA A 185 7.47 1.11 18.43
CA ALA A 185 6.18 1.76 18.67
C ALA A 185 5.05 1.13 17.84
N LYS A 186 5.31 0.84 16.55
CA LYS A 186 4.32 0.21 15.67
C LYS A 186 4.04 -1.24 16.02
N VAL A 187 5.04 -2.01 16.47
CA VAL A 187 4.83 -3.38 16.96
C VAL A 187 3.96 -3.38 18.20
N LYS A 188 4.20 -2.47 19.15
CA LYS A 188 3.32 -2.30 20.32
C LYS A 188 1.88 -2.01 19.91
N LEU A 189 1.68 -1.00 19.06
CA LEU A 189 0.36 -0.68 18.51
C LEU A 189 -0.32 -1.89 17.86
N MET A 190 0.42 -2.68 17.06
CA MET A 190 -0.16 -3.75 16.27
C MET A 190 -0.42 -5.03 17.11
N MET A 191 0.48 -5.36 18.03
CA MET A 191 0.57 -6.71 18.62
C MET A 191 0.45 -6.76 20.14
N SER A 192 0.39 -5.63 20.86
CA SER A 192 0.28 -5.62 22.32
C SER A 192 -1.08 -5.13 22.80
N LEU A 193 -1.39 -5.41 24.09
CA LEU A 193 -2.54 -4.84 24.77
C LEU A 193 -2.45 -3.31 24.87
N GLU A 194 -1.24 -2.74 24.91
CA GLU A 194 -1.01 -1.27 24.88
C GLU A 194 -1.54 -0.63 23.58
N GLY A 195 -1.64 -1.39 22.48
CA GLY A 195 -2.30 -0.91 21.26
C GLY A 195 -3.77 -0.54 21.48
N HIS A 196 -4.44 -1.16 22.45
CA HIS A 196 -5.80 -0.81 22.82
C HIS A 196 -5.88 0.58 23.48
N ASP A 197 -4.90 0.93 24.32
CA ASP A 197 -4.84 2.22 25.00
C ASP A 197 -4.69 3.36 24.00
N VAL A 198 -3.93 3.16 22.92
CA VAL A 198 -3.81 4.12 21.81
C VAL A 198 -5.19 4.42 21.21
N PHE A 199 -6.00 3.40 20.92
CA PHE A 199 -7.32 3.60 20.34
C PHE A 199 -8.32 4.21 21.33
N LEU A 200 -8.21 3.88 22.62
CA LEU A 200 -8.99 4.54 23.67
C LEU A 200 -8.66 6.03 23.77
N CYS A 201 -7.37 6.37 23.84
CA CYS A 201 -6.86 7.74 23.81
C CYS A 201 -7.40 8.51 22.59
N MET A 202 -7.31 7.93 21.39
CA MET A 202 -7.88 8.52 20.16
C MET A 202 -9.36 8.86 20.27
N LYS A 203 -10.16 8.02 20.94
CA LYS A 203 -11.61 8.22 21.09
C LYS A 203 -11.96 9.20 22.19
N MET A 204 -11.15 9.29 23.26
CA MET A 204 -11.44 10.11 24.44
C MET A 204 -10.94 11.55 24.30
N GLU A 205 -9.84 11.78 23.58
CA GLU A 205 -9.17 13.08 23.53
C GLU A 205 -9.55 13.92 22.30
N ARG A 206 -10.32 13.36 21.37
CA ARG A 206 -10.64 13.98 20.06
C ARG A 206 -12.13 14.21 19.90
N SER A 207 -12.52 14.96 18.87
CA SER A 207 -13.94 15.19 18.57
C SER A 207 -14.67 13.87 18.27
N GLU A 208 -15.98 13.85 18.47
CA GLU A 208 -16.80 12.67 18.22
C GLU A 208 -16.73 12.20 16.75
N GLU A 209 -16.52 13.11 15.81
CA GLU A 209 -16.30 12.76 14.40
C GLU A 209 -15.02 11.91 14.23
N TRP A 210 -13.92 12.26 14.93
CA TRP A 210 -12.69 11.48 14.93
C TRP A 210 -12.88 10.15 15.64
N ALA A 211 -13.56 10.14 16.79
CA ALA A 211 -13.89 8.92 17.50
C ALA A 211 -14.74 7.95 16.64
N SER A 212 -15.64 8.50 15.82
CA SER A 212 -16.41 7.75 14.83
C SER A 212 -15.52 7.16 13.72
N LEU A 213 -14.55 7.92 13.18
CA LEU A 213 -13.55 7.38 12.26
C LEU A 213 -12.75 6.24 12.89
N VAL A 214 -12.37 6.36 14.16
CA VAL A 214 -11.62 5.30 14.87
C VAL A 214 -12.43 4.00 14.93
N ARG A 215 -13.69 4.09 15.36
CA ARG A 215 -14.60 2.93 15.48
C ARG A 215 -14.94 2.30 14.12
N THR A 216 -15.15 3.11 13.10
CA THR A 216 -15.66 2.64 11.81
C THR A 216 -14.57 2.20 10.84
N TRP A 217 -13.37 2.81 10.90
CA TRP A 217 -12.30 2.55 9.95
C TRP A 217 -11.03 2.00 10.64
N ILE A 218 -10.53 2.64 11.69
CA ILE A 218 -9.21 2.32 12.25
C ILE A 218 -9.23 0.98 12.99
N GLU A 219 -10.17 0.75 13.90
CA GLU A 219 -10.25 -0.51 14.66
C GLU A 219 -10.49 -1.74 13.74
N PRO A 220 -11.43 -1.72 12.78
CA PRO A 220 -11.58 -2.82 11.84
C PRO A 220 -10.33 -3.11 10.99
N LEU A 221 -9.63 -2.06 10.55
CA LEU A 221 -8.38 -2.21 9.80
C LEU A 221 -7.24 -2.73 10.66
N HIS A 222 -7.14 -2.28 11.90
CA HIS A 222 -6.16 -2.81 12.86
C HIS A 222 -6.35 -4.31 13.04
N ILE A 223 -7.58 -4.76 13.30
CA ILE A 223 -7.91 -6.18 13.42
C ILE A 223 -7.54 -6.94 12.14
N LEU A 224 -7.94 -6.43 10.97
CA LEU A 224 -7.63 -7.06 9.68
C LEU A 224 -6.11 -7.24 9.47
N ILE A 225 -5.33 -6.17 9.67
CA ILE A 225 -3.88 -6.18 9.43
C ILE A 225 -3.16 -7.04 10.46
N ARG A 226 -3.52 -6.93 11.74
CA ARG A 226 -2.98 -7.75 12.83
C ARG A 226 -3.22 -9.24 12.57
N ASP A 227 -4.46 -9.62 12.28
CA ASP A 227 -4.83 -11.03 12.11
C ASP A 227 -4.20 -11.62 10.83
N ALA A 228 -4.10 -10.83 9.76
CA ALA A 228 -3.38 -11.23 8.55
C ALA A 228 -1.90 -11.50 8.84
N ARG A 229 -1.25 -10.62 9.62
CA ARG A 229 0.15 -10.77 10.03
C ARG A 229 0.38 -11.98 10.94
N SER A 230 -0.45 -12.17 11.95
CA SER A 230 -0.35 -13.32 12.86
C SER A 230 -0.56 -14.64 12.11
N GLY A 231 -1.56 -14.67 11.23
CA GLY A 231 -1.86 -15.83 10.40
C GLY A 231 -0.75 -16.21 9.41
N ALA A 232 -0.01 -15.21 8.91
CA ALA A 232 1.11 -15.45 8.00
C ALA A 232 2.23 -16.29 8.63
N GLY A 233 2.51 -16.08 9.93
CA GLY A 233 3.51 -16.87 10.65
C GLY A 233 3.16 -18.35 10.72
N ASP A 234 1.90 -18.67 11.00
CA ASP A 234 1.40 -20.04 11.07
C ASP A 234 1.36 -20.71 9.70
N ASP A 235 0.92 -19.99 8.66
CA ASP A 235 0.85 -20.50 7.29
C ASP A 235 2.24 -20.82 6.74
N ARG A 236 3.20 -19.88 6.90
CA ARG A 236 4.59 -20.10 6.46
C ARG A 236 5.21 -21.29 7.18
N ARG A 237 5.01 -21.43 8.50
CA ARG A 237 5.50 -22.59 9.26
C ARG A 237 4.89 -23.89 8.77
N THR A 238 3.59 -23.89 8.48
CA THR A 238 2.87 -25.04 7.95
C THR A 238 3.38 -25.44 6.57
N ALA A 239 3.52 -24.48 5.66
CA ALA A 239 4.02 -24.73 4.31
C ALA A 239 5.49 -25.19 4.32
N ALA A 240 6.33 -24.65 5.20
CA ALA A 240 7.71 -25.13 5.40
C ALA A 240 7.74 -26.59 5.87
N ASN A 241 6.86 -26.97 6.80
CA ASN A 241 6.74 -28.35 7.26
C ASN A 241 6.29 -29.30 6.13
N VAL A 242 5.39 -28.88 5.25
CA VAL A 242 4.96 -29.66 4.07
C VAL A 242 6.14 -29.89 3.11
N VAL A 243 6.91 -28.84 2.78
CA VAL A 243 8.09 -28.96 1.92
C VAL A 243 9.12 -29.91 2.54
N LEU A 244 9.37 -29.79 3.85
CA LEU A 244 10.26 -30.70 4.57
C LEU A 244 9.76 -32.14 4.57
N ALA A 245 8.45 -32.37 4.71
CA ALA A 245 7.86 -33.70 4.66
C ALA A 245 7.96 -34.33 3.25
N GLN A 246 7.69 -33.56 2.19
CA GLN A 246 7.84 -34.00 0.81
C GLN A 246 9.29 -34.35 0.47
N ARG A 247 10.26 -33.54 0.94
CA ARG A 247 11.70 -33.83 0.80
C ARG A 247 12.16 -35.05 1.59
N ARG A 248 11.54 -35.36 2.74
CA ARG A 248 11.82 -36.60 3.48
C ARG A 248 11.30 -37.85 2.76
N GLN A 249 10.27 -37.71 1.94
CA GLN A 249 9.71 -38.82 1.14
C GLN A 249 10.50 -39.08 -0.15
N GLY A 250 11.20 -38.07 -0.70
CA GLY A 250 12.17 -38.22 -1.79
C GLY A 250 13.61 -38.22 -1.26
N LYS A 251 14.20 -39.40 -1.04
CA LYS A 251 15.60 -39.55 -0.59
C LYS A 251 16.58 -38.71 -1.43
N GLU A 252 17.20 -37.70 -0.83
CA GLU A 252 18.53 -37.23 -1.21
C GLU A 252 19.43 -37.08 0.02
N ASP A 253 20.49 -37.88 0.04
CA ASP A 253 21.59 -37.82 0.98
C ASP A 253 22.46 -36.60 0.64
N GLY A 254 22.15 -35.46 1.25
CA GLY A 254 22.96 -34.25 1.08
C GLY A 254 22.80 -33.33 2.27
N LYS A 255 23.90 -33.09 3.00
CA LYS A 255 24.00 -32.13 4.12
C LYS A 255 23.43 -30.76 3.71
N ALA A 256 22.15 -30.50 4.00
CA ALA A 256 21.51 -29.24 3.64
C ALA A 256 21.55 -28.26 4.82
N LYS A 257 22.22 -27.13 4.62
CA LYS A 257 22.19 -25.99 5.53
C LYS A 257 20.75 -25.49 5.68
N LEU A 258 20.38 -25.13 6.91
CA LEU A 258 19.14 -24.43 7.25
C LEU A 258 19.14 -23.05 6.58
N GLY A 259 18.76 -22.98 5.30
CA GLY A 259 18.48 -21.71 4.63
C GLY A 259 17.26 -21.04 5.27
N ASN A 260 17.26 -19.71 5.34
CA ASN A 260 16.19 -18.91 5.96
C ASN A 260 14.81 -19.43 5.56
N ILE A 261 13.98 -19.73 6.56
CA ILE A 261 12.57 -20.19 6.46
C ILE A 261 11.65 -19.12 5.83
N GLU A 262 12.22 -18.06 5.25
CA GLU A 262 11.51 -16.84 4.87
C GLU A 262 10.85 -16.93 3.49
N GLU A 263 11.36 -17.76 2.58
CA GLU A 263 10.79 -17.97 1.24
C GLU A 263 10.20 -19.38 1.16
N VAL A 264 8.93 -19.50 1.54
CA VAL A 264 8.20 -20.76 1.44
C VAL A 264 7.49 -20.78 0.09
N ALA A 265 7.95 -21.62 -0.82
CA ALA A 265 7.38 -21.76 -2.16
C ALA A 265 5.85 -21.94 -2.10
N GLY A 266 5.11 -21.07 -2.79
CA GLY A 266 3.66 -21.12 -2.91
C GLY A 266 2.85 -20.31 -1.87
N TYR A 267 3.49 -19.67 -0.89
CA TYR A 267 2.80 -18.71 -0.02
C TYR A 267 2.71 -17.33 -0.68
N ASP A 268 1.50 -16.73 -0.70
CA ASP A 268 1.30 -15.39 -1.25
C ASP A 268 1.74 -14.30 -0.26
N ASP A 269 3.03 -14.00 -0.27
CA ASP A 269 3.60 -12.92 0.52
C ASP A 269 3.10 -11.53 0.14
N ALA A 270 2.53 -11.36 -1.06
CA ALA A 270 2.01 -10.08 -1.50
C ALA A 270 0.76 -9.65 -0.72
N THR A 271 0.02 -10.62 -0.17
CA THR A 271 -1.27 -10.40 0.49
C THR A 271 -1.44 -11.14 1.82
N PHE A 272 -0.35 -11.65 2.41
CA PHE A 272 -0.40 -12.55 3.57
C PHE A 272 -1.32 -13.76 3.33
N GLY A 273 -1.11 -14.50 2.24
CA GLY A 273 -1.91 -15.67 1.90
C GLY A 273 -3.37 -15.34 1.57
N GLY A 274 -3.65 -14.16 1.01
CA GLY A 274 -4.99 -13.67 0.69
C GLY A 274 -5.72 -12.98 1.85
N ARG A 275 -5.08 -12.85 3.03
CA ARG A 275 -5.70 -12.29 4.23
C ARG A 275 -5.76 -10.75 4.22
N LEU A 276 -4.82 -10.10 3.54
CA LEU A 276 -4.76 -8.64 3.36
C LEU A 276 -4.78 -8.28 1.87
N THR A 277 -5.98 -8.03 1.35
CA THR A 277 -6.21 -7.58 -0.02
C THR A 277 -6.98 -6.26 -0.03
N TYR A 278 -6.93 -5.50 -1.13
CA TYR A 278 -7.72 -4.28 -1.31
C TYR A 278 -9.21 -4.48 -0.98
N PHE A 279 -9.81 -5.58 -1.43
CA PHE A 279 -11.24 -5.85 -1.20
C PHE A 279 -11.56 -6.13 0.26
N ARG A 280 -10.69 -6.88 0.96
CA ARG A 280 -10.85 -7.10 2.41
C ARG A 280 -10.65 -5.80 3.19
N PHE A 281 -9.70 -4.97 2.74
CA PHE A 281 -9.46 -3.64 3.29
C PHE A 281 -10.71 -2.73 3.13
N MET A 282 -11.27 -2.63 1.92
CA MET A 282 -12.49 -1.84 1.66
C MET A 282 -13.70 -2.37 2.44
N ARG A 283 -13.83 -3.69 2.57
CA ARG A 283 -14.89 -4.30 3.39
C ARG A 283 -14.77 -3.95 4.86
N ALA A 284 -13.55 -3.93 5.42
CA ALA A 284 -13.31 -3.62 6.82
C ALA A 284 -13.79 -2.20 7.18
N ILE A 285 -13.67 -1.24 6.25
CA ILE A 285 -14.15 0.14 6.44
C ILE A 285 -15.60 0.38 5.97
N GLY A 286 -16.36 -0.70 5.71
CA GLY A 286 -17.77 -0.62 5.32
C GLY A 286 -18.04 -0.20 3.87
N MET A 287 -17.03 -0.16 3.00
CA MET A 287 -17.15 0.28 1.61
C MET A 287 -17.49 -0.87 0.64
N THR A 288 -18.41 -1.76 1.04
CA THR A 288 -18.81 -2.93 0.24
C THR A 288 -19.70 -2.58 -0.94
N LYS A 289 -20.72 -1.72 -0.74
CA LYS A 289 -21.61 -1.26 -1.81
C LYS A 289 -20.86 -0.55 -2.92
N THR A 290 -19.79 0.16 -2.58
CA THR A 290 -18.97 0.80 -3.60
C THR A 290 -18.33 -0.24 -4.51
N LEU A 291 -17.96 -1.44 -4.06
CA LEU A 291 -17.47 -2.47 -4.98
C LEU A 291 -18.53 -2.96 -5.98
N GLU A 292 -19.81 -2.87 -5.62
CA GLU A 292 -20.95 -3.33 -6.43
C GLU A 292 -21.49 -2.23 -7.36
N THR A 293 -21.45 -0.96 -6.95
CA THR A 293 -21.95 0.21 -7.68
C THR A 293 -20.86 0.96 -8.44
N TRP A 294 -19.71 0.33 -8.72
CA TRP A 294 -18.80 0.90 -9.71
C TRP A 294 -19.48 0.81 -11.07
N ASP A 295 -20.15 1.90 -11.45
CA ASP A 295 -20.25 2.31 -12.85
C ASP A 295 -18.82 2.59 -13.30
N ASP A 296 -18.19 1.51 -13.72
CA ASP A 296 -16.89 1.46 -14.32
C ASP A 296 -16.88 2.37 -15.56
N PRO A 297 -16.12 3.47 -15.59
CA PRO A 297 -15.96 4.24 -16.83
C PRO A 297 -15.21 3.44 -17.90
N ILE A 298 -14.78 2.22 -17.57
CA ILE A 298 -13.81 1.41 -18.32
C ILE A 298 -14.32 -0.04 -18.41
N ASN A 299 -15.43 -0.24 -19.12
CA ASN A 299 -16.09 -1.52 -19.42
C ASN A 299 -15.15 -2.76 -19.39
N PHE A 300 -15.04 -3.42 -18.23
CA PHE A 300 -14.16 -4.58 -17.99
C PHE A 300 -14.33 -5.77 -18.97
N LYS A 301 -15.42 -5.88 -19.74
CA LYS A 301 -15.57 -6.98 -20.72
C LYS A 301 -14.83 -6.71 -22.02
N GLU A 302 -14.90 -5.48 -22.52
CA GLU A 302 -14.23 -5.09 -23.77
C GLU A 302 -12.72 -4.98 -23.57
N ASP A 303 -12.28 -4.34 -22.49
CA ASP A 303 -10.85 -4.17 -22.21
C ASP A 303 -10.13 -5.49 -21.95
N LYS A 304 -10.81 -6.46 -21.32
CA LYS A 304 -10.25 -7.80 -21.11
C LYS A 304 -10.15 -8.60 -22.40
N ALA A 305 -11.04 -8.37 -23.37
CA ALA A 305 -10.95 -8.96 -24.70
C ALA A 305 -9.82 -8.31 -25.51
N ILE A 306 -9.68 -6.99 -25.44
CA ILE A 306 -8.62 -6.22 -26.09
C ILE A 306 -7.25 -6.62 -25.52
N LEU A 307 -7.06 -6.62 -24.20
CA LEU A 307 -5.80 -7.04 -23.57
C LEU A 307 -5.45 -8.50 -23.88
N ARG A 308 -6.44 -9.41 -23.93
CA ARG A 308 -6.20 -10.81 -24.33
C ARG A 308 -5.81 -10.90 -25.81
N ALA A 309 -6.44 -10.12 -26.68
CA ALA A 309 -6.11 -10.08 -28.10
C ALA A 309 -4.70 -9.51 -28.33
N GLU A 310 -4.34 -8.42 -27.64
CA GLU A 310 -3.00 -7.84 -27.69
C GLU A 310 -1.93 -8.78 -27.13
N LYS A 311 -2.21 -9.48 -26.02
CA LYS A 311 -1.29 -10.49 -25.46
C LYS A 311 -1.14 -11.69 -26.40
N LYS A 312 -2.21 -12.14 -27.05
CA LYS A 312 -2.19 -13.24 -28.03
C LYS A 312 -1.41 -12.85 -29.29
N GLU A 313 -1.58 -11.63 -29.78
CA GLU A 313 -0.83 -11.14 -30.96
C GLU A 313 0.65 -10.90 -30.63
N LYS A 314 0.97 -10.43 -29.43
CA LYS A 314 2.37 -10.27 -28.98
C LYS A 314 3.06 -11.63 -28.84
N LEU A 315 2.35 -12.64 -28.35
CA LEU A 315 2.84 -14.03 -28.27
C LEU A 315 3.02 -14.65 -29.66
N ARG A 316 2.09 -14.41 -30.59
CA ARG A 316 2.18 -14.87 -31.98
C ARG A 316 3.44 -14.32 -32.67
N LYS A 317 3.69 -13.01 -32.52
CA LYS A 317 4.89 -12.36 -33.11
C LYS A 317 6.20 -12.89 -32.54
N LEU A 318 6.24 -13.20 -31.24
CA LEU A 318 7.42 -13.81 -30.60
C LEU A 318 7.71 -15.21 -31.13
N LEU A 319 6.68 -16.02 -31.36
CA LEU A 319 6.81 -17.37 -31.92
C LEU A 319 7.17 -17.36 -33.41
N GLU A 320 6.77 -16.33 -34.15
CA GLU A 320 7.13 -16.15 -35.56
C GLU A 320 8.60 -15.70 -35.72
N THR A 321 9.14 -14.92 -34.77
CA THR A 321 10.56 -14.53 -34.78
C THR A 321 11.52 -15.66 -34.39
N ASP A 322 11.12 -16.56 -33.48
CA ASP A 322 11.95 -17.73 -33.12
C ASP A 322 12.01 -18.77 -34.24
N ALA A 323 11.02 -18.78 -35.15
CA ALA A 323 10.98 -19.69 -36.30
C ALA A 323 11.79 -19.19 -37.51
N SER A 324 12.18 -17.90 -37.54
CA SER A 324 13.00 -17.34 -38.63
C SER A 324 14.51 -17.38 -38.36
N ASP A 325 14.92 -17.67 -37.12
CA ASP A 325 16.34 -17.79 -36.71
C ASP A 325 16.86 -19.25 -36.74
N THR A 326 16.08 -20.19 -37.27
CA THR A 326 16.43 -21.62 -37.36
C THR A 326 16.58 -22.19 -38.77
N ASP A 327 16.66 -21.34 -39.81
CA ASP A 327 17.04 -21.75 -41.19
C ASP A 327 18.46 -21.30 -41.58
#